data_AF-A0A645CEH1-F1
#
_entry.id   AF-A0A645CEH1-F1
#
_cell.length_a   1.000
_cell.length_b   1.000
_cell.length_c   1.000
_cell.angle_alpha   90.00
_cell.angle_beta   90.00
_cell.angle_gamma   90.00
#
_symmetry.space_group_name_H-M   'P 1'
#
loop_
_entity.id
_entity.type
_entity.pdbx_description
1 polymer ?
#
loop_
_entity_poly.entity_id
_entity_poly.type
_entity_poly.pdbx_seq_one_letter_code
_entity_poly.pdbx_strand_id
1 'polypeptide(L)' 'MEALIAALDALKERVGIKKTIRDYGIQEADFLARLDEMVEQAFDDQCTGANPRYPLMSEIKQMYLNAYYGTSVRV' A
#
# COMPACT_ATOMS: atom_id res chain seq x y z
N MET A 1 -11.95 -14.66 -3.93
CA MET A 1 -11.10 -13.49 -3.64
C MET A 1 -11.43 -12.95 -2.25
N GLU A 2 -12.67 -12.52 -2.00
CA GLU A 2 -13.10 -11.95 -0.69
C GLU A 2 -12.76 -12.81 0.54
N ALA A 3 -12.97 -14.12 0.48
CA ALA A 3 -12.66 -15.00 1.63
C ALA A 3 -11.16 -15.02 1.99
N LEU A 4 -10.28 -14.86 1.00
CA LEU A 4 -8.83 -14.80 1.23
C LEU A 4 -8.45 -13.45 1.88
N ILE A 5 -9.03 -12.35 1.39
CA ILE A 5 -8.81 -11.02 1.96
C ILE A 5 -9.25 -10.98 3.42
N ALA A 6 -10.46 -11.48 3.72
CA ALA A 6 -10.97 -11.56 5.08
C ALA A 6 -10.09 -12.42 6.01
N ALA A 7 -9.55 -13.54 5.51
CA ALA A 7 -8.63 -14.39 6.28
C ALA A 7 -7.30 -13.68 6.59
N LEU A 8 -6.77 -12.90 5.64
CA LEU A 8 -5.57 -12.08 5.84
C LEU A 8 -5.81 -10.95 6.83
N ASP A 9 -6.97 -10.29 6.78
CA ASP A 9 -7.33 -9.24 7.74
C ASP A 9 -7.44 -9.79 9.17
N ALA A 10 -8.09 -10.94 9.33
CA ALA A 10 -8.17 -11.62 10.63
C ALA A 10 -6.78 -12.05 11.14
N LEU A 11 -5.89 -12.49 10.25
CA LEU A 11 -4.52 -12.85 10.63
C LEU A 11 -3.72 -11.63 11.09
N LYS A 12 -3.76 -10.52 10.32
CA LYS A 12 -3.08 -9.26 10.67
C LYS A 12 -3.47 -8.78 12.06
N GLU A 13 -4.77 -8.82 12.38
CA GLU A 13 -5.26 -8.45 13.70
C GLU A 13 -4.74 -9.38 14.80
N ARG A 14 -4.76 -10.70 14.58
CA ARG A 14 -4.26 -11.69 15.56
C ARG A 14 -2.78 -11.53 15.89
N VAL A 15 -1.97 -11.10 14.93
CA VAL A 15 -0.51 -10.92 15.13
C VAL A 15 -0.12 -9.46 15.43
N GLY A 16 -1.09 -8.56 15.59
CA GLY A 16 -0.85 -7.17 16.00
C GLY A 16 -0.36 -6.22 14.89
N ILE A 17 -0.56 -6.58 13.61
CA ILE A 17 -0.31 -5.67 12.47
C ILE A 17 -1.40 -4.59 12.45
N LYS A 18 -1.01 -3.32 12.33
CA LYS A 18 -1.97 -2.21 12.28
C LYS A 18 -2.70 -2.18 10.93
N LYS A 19 -3.89 -1.58 10.91
CA LYS A 19 -4.74 -1.56 9.71
C LYS A 19 -4.20 -0.62 8.62
N THR A 20 -3.52 0.44 9.02
CA THR A 20 -2.99 1.46 8.11
C THR A 20 -1.55 1.82 8.44
N ILE A 21 -0.86 2.43 7.48
CA ILE A 21 0.49 3.00 7.71
C ILE A 21 0.41 4.13 8.76
N ARG A 22 -0.66 4.93 8.74
CA ARG A 22 -0.91 6.00 9.72
C ARG A 22 -0.94 5.48 11.16
N ASP A 23 -1.52 4.31 11.40
CA ASP A 23 -1.65 3.71 12.73
C ASP A 23 -0.30 3.31 13.36
N TYR A 24 0.81 3.37 12.60
CA TYR A 24 2.17 3.22 13.10
C TYR A 24 2.78 4.56 13.60
N GLY A 25 2.03 5.66 13.58
CA GLY A 25 2.48 6.98 14.05
C GLY A 25 3.26 7.78 13.00
N ILE A 26 3.20 7.39 11.73
CA ILE A 26 3.78 8.16 10.63
C ILE A 26 2.92 9.40 10.39
N GLN A 27 3.55 10.58 10.40
CA GLN A 27 2.85 11.83 10.15
C GLN A 27 2.48 11.96 8.68
N GLU A 28 1.32 12.55 8.41
CA GLU A 28 0.81 12.69 7.05
C GLU A 28 1.70 13.58 6.20
N ALA A 29 2.21 14.67 6.77
CA ALA A 29 3.14 15.55 6.08
C ALA A 29 4.41 14.80 5.63
N ASP A 30 4.99 13.99 6.50
CA ASP A 30 6.21 13.21 6.18
C ASP A 30 5.93 12.14 5.13
N PHE A 31 4.79 11.45 5.23
CA PHE A 31 4.37 10.45 4.26
C PHE A 31 4.15 11.07 2.87
N LEU A 32 3.36 12.14 2.79
CA LEU A 32 3.07 12.82 1.53
C LEU A 32 4.31 13.46 0.90
N ALA A 33 5.22 14.00 1.72
CA ALA A 33 6.48 14.58 1.24
C ALA A 33 7.41 13.54 0.58
N ARG A 34 7.32 12.26 0.99
CA ARG A 34 8.12 11.15 0.44
C ARG A 34 7.39 10.30 -0.60
N LEU A 35 6.09 10.50 -0.78
CA LEU A 35 5.24 9.61 -1.56
C LEU A 35 5.69 9.47 -3.01
N ASP A 36 6.03 10.58 -3.67
CA ASP A 36 6.42 10.55 -5.08
C ASP A 36 7.75 9.81 -5.29
N GLU A 37 8.72 9.98 -4.39
CA GLU A 37 9.99 9.24 -4.40
C GLU A 37 9.77 7.74 -4.17
N MET A 38 8.93 7.36 -3.20
CA MET A 38 8.60 5.94 -2.95
C MET A 38 7.89 5.28 -4.14
N VAL A 39 7.11 6.05 -4.91
CA VAL A 39 6.42 5.57 -6.11
C VAL A 39 7.42 5.29 -7.24
N GLU A 40 8.38 6.19 -7.47
CA GLU A 40 9.45 6.00 -8.45
C GLU A 40 10.32 4.79 -8.11
N GLN A 41 10.76 4.69 -6.85
CA GLN A 41 11.52 3.54 -6.36
C GLN A 41 10.77 2.21 -6.53
N ALA A 42 9.47 2.18 -6.22
CA ALA A 42 8.65 0.99 -6.40
C ALA A 42 8.44 0.64 -7.88
N PHE A 43 8.34 1.63 -8.77
CA PHE A 43 8.20 1.40 -10.20
C PHE A 43 9.48 0.81 -10.82
N ASP A 44 10.64 1.31 -10.39
CA ASP A 44 11.96 0.88 -10.89
C ASP A 44 12.52 -0.39 -10.20
N ASP A 45 11.83 -0.91 -9.18
CA ASP A 45 12.22 -2.14 -8.50
C ASP A 45 12.22 -3.33 -9.48
N GLN A 46 13.27 -4.16 -9.43
CA GLN A 46 13.42 -5.33 -10.31
C GLN A 46 12.29 -6.34 -10.16
N CYS A 47 11.60 -6.36 -9.02
CA CYS A 47 10.42 -7.19 -8.79
C CYS A 47 9.21 -6.69 -9.59
N THR A 48 9.14 -5.40 -9.95
CA THR A 48 7.95 -4.80 -10.57
C THR A 48 7.67 -5.37 -11.95
N GLY A 49 8.70 -5.65 -12.74
CA GLY A 49 8.57 -6.25 -14.07
C GLY A 49 7.97 -7.66 -14.06
N ALA A 50 8.01 -8.37 -12.92
CA ALA A 50 7.45 -9.71 -12.77
C ALA A 50 5.99 -9.72 -12.28
N ASN A 51 5.40 -8.54 -11.99
CA ASN A 51 4.00 -8.48 -11.57
C ASN A 51 3.05 -8.92 -12.70
N PRO A 52 1.95 -9.62 -12.36
CA PRO A 52 0.99 -10.10 -13.35
C PRO A 52 0.27 -8.97 -14.10
N ARG A 53 0.25 -7.76 -13.53
CA ARG A 53 -0.17 -6.52 -14.18
C ARG A 53 0.96 -5.50 -14.03
N TYR A 54 1.48 -5.00 -15.16
CA TYR A 54 2.44 -3.91 -15.13
C TYR A 54 1.73 -2.62 -14.68
N PRO A 55 2.11 -2.03 -13.54
CA PRO A 55 1.38 -0.91 -12.96
C PRO A 55 1.78 0.43 -13.59
N LEU A 56 0.89 1.41 -13.54
CA LEU A 56 1.25 2.82 -13.73
C LEU A 56 1.75 3.42 -12.41
N MET A 57 2.64 4.42 -12.46
CA MET A 57 3.08 5.15 -11.26
C MET A 57 1.89 5.75 -10.48
N SER A 58 0.85 6.22 -11.19
CA SER A 58 -0.38 6.73 -10.58
C SER A 58 -1.16 5.66 -9.81
N GLU A 59 -1.16 4.41 -10.29
CA GLU A 59 -1.79 3.28 -9.62
C GLU A 59 -1.01 2.90 -8.36
N ILE A 60 0.33 2.87 -8.41
CA ILE A 60 1.19 2.65 -7.24
C ILE A 60 0.95 3.75 -6.19
N LYS A 61 0.90 5.02 -6.61
CA LYS A 61 0.61 6.15 -5.73
C LYS A 61 -0.73 5.96 -5.03
N GLN A 62 -1.77 5.60 -5.76
CA GLN A 62 -3.10 5.37 -5.18
C GLN A 62 -3.11 4.16 -4.23
N MET A 63 -2.34 3.10 -4.50
CA MET A 63 -2.18 1.97 -3.57
C MET A 63 -1.53 2.39 -2.25
N TYR A 64 -0.49 3.23 -2.30
CA TYR A 64 0.12 3.79 -1.09
C TYR A 64 -0.87 4.66 -0.31
N LEU A 65 -1.66 5.51 -0.98
CA LEU A 65 -2.70 6.32 -0.33
C LEU A 65 -3.77 5.44 0.33
N ASN A 66 -4.20 4.38 -0.35
CA ASN A 66 -5.15 3.41 0.21
C ASN A 66 -4.60 2.75 1.48
N ALA A 67 -3.32 2.35 1.46
CA ALA A 67 -2.65 1.74 2.63
C ALA A 67 -2.45 2.73 3.79
N TYR A 68 -2.23 4.02 3.48
CA TYR A 68 -2.06 5.05 4.50
C TYR A 68 -3.38 5.48 5.15
N TYR A 69 -4.44 5.66 4.35
CA TYR A 69 -5.74 6.13 4.84
C TYR A 69 -6.71 4.99 5.21
N GLY A 70 -6.40 3.74 4.87
CA GLY A 70 -7.29 2.60 5.10
C GLY A 70 -8.50 2.56 4.16
N THR A 71 -8.33 3.05 2.93
CA THR A 71 -9.39 3.05 1.91
C THR A 71 -9.15 1.94 0.87
N SER A 72 -10.12 1.71 -0.02
CA SER A 72 -10.04 0.69 -1.07
C SER A 72 -10.50 1.24 -2.42
N VAL A 73 -9.97 2.41 -2.77
CA VAL A 73 -10.21 3.00 -4.11
C VAL A 73 -9.59 2.06 -5.14
N ARG A 74 -10.38 1.70 -6.16
CA ARG A 74 -9.90 0.81 -7.21
C ARG A 74 -8.78 1.46 -8.00
N VAL A 75 -7.71 0.70 -8.22
CA VAL A 75 -6.55 1.01 -9.07
C VAL A 75 -6.47 0.05 -10.24
#